data_AF-A0A0C9ZEY2-F1
#
_entry.id   AF-A0A0C9ZEY2-F1
#
_cell.length_a   1.000
_cell.length_b   1.000
_cell.length_c   1.000
_cell.angle_alpha   90.00
_cell.angle_beta   90.00
_cell.angle_gamma   90.00
#
_symmetry.space_group_name_H-M   'P 1'
#
loop_
_entity.id
_entity.type
_entity.pdbx_description
1 polymer ?
#
loop_
_entity_poly.entity_id
_entity_poly.type
_entity_poly.pdbx_seq_one_letter_code
_entity_poly.pdbx_strand_id
1 'polypeptide(L)'
;MASHKDFGDAFQHEHHTGARMLSQLSCIQCDPNDLERYFTQCKEFRLSGVVELFWRNWPLTDPANFLTPEPLHHWYWKFWDHNVQWCKNALSTPELDFHYSVLHPIVGMRHFKDGIMALKQVTGRAQRDMQHFMVAIIGGAASREVVIVVCALMDFRYLAQAPRITSIIQDRIKATLAEFHNHKDKITDKGLQRGAESSSL
;
A
#
# COMPACT_ATOMS: atom_id res chain seq x y z
N MET A 1 -6.78 -0.01 12.81
CA MET A 1 -7.07 -0.78 11.59
C MET A 1 -7.58 0.19 10.53
N ALA A 2 -7.20 0.03 9.26
CA ALA A 2 -7.52 1.00 8.22
C ALA A 2 -9.01 1.07 7.93
N SER A 3 -9.54 2.28 7.96
CA SER A 3 -10.90 2.67 7.57
C SER A 3 -10.98 2.94 6.06
N HIS A 4 -12.20 3.07 5.52
CA HIS A 4 -12.41 3.48 4.12
C HIS A 4 -11.60 4.73 3.70
N LYS A 5 -11.34 5.65 4.63
CA LYS A 5 -10.54 6.86 4.39
C LYS A 5 -9.05 6.58 4.13
N ASP A 6 -8.55 5.44 4.59
CA ASP A 6 -7.14 5.05 4.47
C ASP A 6 -6.81 4.38 3.12
N PHE A 7 -7.84 4.04 2.31
CA PHE A 7 -7.67 3.45 0.98
C PHE A 7 -7.53 4.47 -0.14
N GLY A 8 -7.55 5.76 0.19
CA GLY A 8 -7.49 6.85 -0.77
C GLY A 8 -8.74 6.93 -1.66
N ASP A 9 -8.75 7.95 -2.50
CA ASP A 9 -9.74 8.13 -3.56
C ASP A 9 -9.17 7.62 -4.90
N ALA A 10 -10.05 7.45 -5.89
CA ALA A 10 -9.66 7.13 -7.26
C ALA A 10 -9.18 8.39 -8.02
N PHE A 11 -9.07 9.54 -7.34
CA PHE A 11 -8.77 10.79 -7.99
C PHE A 11 -7.26 10.87 -8.24
N GLN A 12 -6.89 11.04 -9.50
CA GLN A 12 -5.50 11.26 -9.87
C GLN A 12 -5.09 12.67 -9.44
N HIS A 13 -4.41 12.77 -8.31
CA HIS A 13 -3.82 14.04 -7.88
C HIS A 13 -2.80 14.53 -8.92
N GLU A 14 -2.76 15.84 -9.11
CA GLU A 14 -1.76 16.49 -9.94
C GLU A 14 -0.34 16.17 -9.46
N HIS A 15 0.61 16.17 -10.39
CA HIS A 15 2.00 15.91 -10.07
C HIS A 15 2.52 16.94 -9.06
N HIS A 16 3.21 16.45 -8.03
CA HIS A 16 3.90 17.26 -7.05
C HIS A 16 5.25 17.71 -7.61
N THR A 17 5.23 18.66 -8.55
CA THR A 17 6.44 19.20 -9.17
C THR A 17 7.23 20.06 -8.18
N GLY A 18 8.55 20.14 -8.40
CA GLY A 18 9.41 20.98 -7.59
C GLY A 18 9.01 22.46 -7.63
N ALA A 19 8.64 22.95 -8.81
CA ALA A 19 8.14 24.31 -9.00
C ALA A 19 6.88 24.60 -8.18
N ARG A 20 5.93 23.65 -8.13
CA ARG A 20 4.71 23.78 -7.32
C ARG A 20 5.04 23.82 -5.83
N MET A 21 5.91 22.92 -5.36
CA MET A 21 6.30 22.90 -3.94
C MET A 21 6.95 24.22 -3.52
N LEU A 22 7.84 24.77 -4.34
CA LEU A 22 8.47 26.07 -4.08
C LEU A 22 7.45 27.21 -4.07
N SER A 23 6.49 27.21 -5.00
CA SER A 23 5.41 28.20 -5.02
C SER A 23 4.48 28.09 -3.80
N GLN A 24 4.25 26.89 -3.26
CA GLN A 24 3.45 26.71 -2.05
C GLN A 24 4.22 27.16 -0.80
N LEU A 25 5.52 26.89 -0.74
CA LEU A 25 6.38 27.35 0.35
C LEU A 25 6.46 28.88 0.42
N SER A 26 6.50 29.58 -0.72
CA SER A 26 6.53 31.05 -0.72
C SER A 26 5.22 31.69 -0.24
N CYS A 27 4.12 30.95 -0.21
CA CYS A 27 2.86 31.40 0.41
C CYS A 27 2.88 31.35 1.94
N ILE A 28 3.84 30.65 2.55
CA ILE A 28 3.97 30.56 4.00
C ILE A 28 4.73 31.80 4.51
N GLN A 29 4.07 32.59 5.33
CA GLN A 29 4.56 33.91 5.77
C GLN A 29 4.93 33.95 7.26
N CYS A 30 4.67 32.88 8.02
CA CYS A 30 5.06 32.83 9.43
C CYS A 30 6.57 32.56 9.59
N ASP A 31 7.12 32.98 10.73
CA ASP A 31 8.52 32.70 11.08
C ASP A 31 8.75 31.17 11.13
N PRO A 32 9.71 30.63 10.37
CA PRO A 32 10.06 29.22 10.44
C PRO A 32 10.56 28.75 11.82
N ASN A 33 11.01 29.67 12.68
CA ASN A 33 11.39 29.36 14.06
C ASN A 33 10.17 29.17 14.98
N ASP A 34 8.99 29.65 14.57
CA ASP A 34 7.70 29.30 15.19
C ASP A 34 7.23 27.95 14.63
N LEU A 35 7.85 26.87 15.11
CA LEU A 35 7.69 25.52 14.58
C LEU A 35 6.22 25.06 14.53
N GLU A 36 5.44 25.37 15.56
CA GLU A 36 4.04 24.95 15.66
C GLU A 36 3.19 25.63 14.59
N ARG A 37 3.34 26.96 14.47
CA ARG A 37 2.61 27.74 13.47
C ARG A 37 3.06 27.41 12.05
N TYR A 38 4.37 27.28 11.83
CA TYR A 38 4.95 26.93 10.54
C TYR A 38 4.47 25.56 10.07
N PHE A 39 4.55 24.55 10.93
CA PHE A 39 4.07 23.22 10.59
C PHE A 39 2.57 23.19 10.32
N THR A 40 1.78 23.98 11.05
CA THR A 40 0.34 24.11 10.82
C THR A 40 0.04 24.70 9.44
N GLN A 41 0.72 25.78 9.03
CA GLN A 41 0.56 26.35 7.68
C GLN A 41 1.05 25.39 6.58
N CYS A 42 2.17 24.69 6.79
CA CYS A 42 2.65 23.69 5.84
C CYS A 42 1.61 22.59 5.56
N LYS A 43 0.86 22.14 6.59
CA LYS A 43 -0.18 21.11 6.43
C LYS A 43 -1.29 21.52 5.49
N GLU A 44 -1.67 22.81 5.44
CA GLU A 44 -2.70 23.32 4.53
C GLU A 44 -2.31 23.07 3.06
N PHE A 45 -1.01 23.12 2.77
CA PHE A 45 -0.43 22.82 1.45
C PHE A 45 0.04 21.38 1.29
N ARG A 46 -0.14 20.52 2.31
CA ARG A 46 0.37 19.14 2.37
C ARG A 46 1.91 19.04 2.28
N LEU A 47 2.62 20.00 2.85
CA LEU A 47 4.09 20.05 2.88
C LEU A 47 4.65 19.45 4.18
N SER A 48 5.89 18.98 4.14
CA SER A 48 6.56 18.27 5.25
C SER A 48 7.10 19.18 6.37
N GLY A 49 6.99 20.50 6.24
CA GLY A 49 7.59 21.44 7.21
C GLY A 49 9.07 21.74 6.98
N VAL A 50 9.65 21.30 5.86
CA VAL A 50 11.03 21.65 5.50
C VAL A 50 11.06 23.06 4.91
N VAL A 51 11.81 23.95 5.56
CA VAL A 51 11.98 25.35 5.13
C VAL A 51 12.83 25.44 3.88
N GLU A 52 14.01 24.82 3.92
CA GLU A 52 15.00 24.86 2.86
C GLU A 52 15.16 23.48 2.23
N LEU A 53 14.55 23.32 1.05
CA LEU A 53 14.57 22.06 0.33
C LEU A 53 15.96 21.83 -0.29
N PHE A 54 16.59 20.69 0.01
CA PHE A 54 17.97 20.41 -0.40
C PHE A 54 18.18 20.45 -1.93
N TRP A 55 17.15 20.13 -2.72
CA TRP A 55 17.18 20.08 -4.18
C TRP A 55 16.78 21.40 -4.85
N ARG A 56 16.38 22.44 -4.10
CA ARG A 56 15.79 23.67 -4.66
C ARG A 56 16.68 24.38 -5.70
N ASN A 57 17.99 24.26 -5.55
CA ASN A 57 18.99 24.93 -6.39
C ASN A 57 19.61 23.98 -7.43
N TRP A 58 19.11 22.75 -7.55
CA TRP A 58 19.67 21.79 -8.49
C TRP A 58 19.13 22.05 -9.90
N PRO A 59 19.98 22.35 -10.89
CA PRO A 59 19.51 22.66 -12.23
C PRO A 59 18.82 21.45 -12.85
N LEU A 60 17.72 21.70 -13.59
CA LEU A 60 16.96 20.69 -14.33
C LEU A 60 16.46 19.51 -13.49
N THR A 61 16.32 19.70 -12.18
CA THR A 61 15.92 18.66 -11.24
C THR A 61 14.50 18.88 -10.75
N ASP A 62 13.67 17.83 -10.80
CA ASP A 62 12.34 17.81 -10.19
C ASP A 62 12.23 16.57 -9.28
N PRO A 63 11.87 16.74 -7.99
CA PRO A 63 11.62 15.64 -7.05
C PRO A 63 10.74 14.53 -7.61
N ALA A 64 9.71 14.88 -8.38
CA ALA A 64 8.79 13.90 -8.96
C ALA A 64 9.50 12.91 -9.91
N ASN A 65 10.68 13.28 -10.43
CA ASN A 65 11.44 12.45 -11.37
C ASN A 65 12.46 11.53 -10.68
N PHE A 66 12.99 11.90 -9.50
CA PHE A 66 14.05 11.13 -8.83
C PHE A 66 13.65 10.55 -7.47
N LEU A 67 12.57 11.05 -6.85
CA LEU A 67 11.95 10.42 -5.69
C LEU A 67 10.92 9.40 -6.16
N THR A 68 11.38 8.22 -6.54
CA THR A 68 10.49 7.11 -6.89
C THR A 68 9.71 6.64 -5.66
N PRO A 69 8.44 6.18 -5.82
CA PRO A 69 7.70 5.57 -4.73
C PRO A 69 8.51 4.46 -4.07
N GLU A 70 8.68 4.53 -2.76
CA GLU A 70 9.47 3.54 -2.02
C GLU A 70 8.59 2.31 -1.73
N PRO A 71 8.86 1.14 -2.33
CA PRO A 71 7.97 -0.03 -2.22
C PRO A 71 7.91 -0.62 -0.81
N LEU A 72 9.03 -0.65 -0.08
CA LEU A 72 9.18 -1.37 1.19
C LEU A 72 8.21 -0.83 2.26
N HIS A 73 8.27 0.47 2.50
CA HIS A 73 7.51 1.16 3.53
C HIS A 73 6.08 1.45 3.09
N HIS A 74 5.81 1.61 1.80
CA HIS A 74 4.44 1.87 1.35
C HIS A 74 3.65 0.61 1.04
N TRP A 75 4.18 -0.31 0.25
CA TRP A 75 3.40 -1.43 -0.28
C TRP A 75 3.50 -2.69 0.57
N TYR A 76 4.71 -3.05 1.00
CA TYR A 76 4.90 -4.26 1.80
C TYR A 76 4.31 -4.13 3.21
N TRP A 77 4.43 -2.95 3.84
CA TRP A 77 3.73 -2.63 5.08
C TRP A 77 2.20 -2.76 4.92
N LYS A 78 1.63 -2.09 3.91
CA LYS A 78 0.18 -2.15 3.62
C LYS A 78 -0.29 -3.57 3.31
N PHE A 79 0.53 -4.41 2.68
CA PHE A 79 0.17 -5.80 2.42
C PHE A 79 -0.14 -6.57 3.71
N TRP A 80 0.75 -6.45 4.71
CA TRP A 80 0.58 -7.16 5.98
C TRP A 80 -0.57 -6.59 6.82
N ASP A 81 -0.67 -5.27 6.88
CA ASP A 81 -1.67 -4.58 7.70
C ASP A 81 -3.08 -4.62 7.11
N HIS A 82 -3.22 -4.86 5.80
CA HIS A 82 -4.50 -4.82 5.11
C HIS A 82 -4.80 -6.13 4.40
N ASN A 83 -4.10 -6.45 3.32
CA ASN A 83 -4.44 -7.60 2.48
C ASN A 83 -4.43 -8.91 3.28
N VAL A 84 -3.39 -9.16 4.08
CA VAL A 84 -3.32 -10.35 4.93
C VAL A 84 -4.47 -10.36 5.94
N GLN A 85 -4.79 -9.22 6.56
CA GLN A 85 -5.89 -9.14 7.53
C GLN A 85 -7.25 -9.37 6.88
N TRP A 86 -7.49 -8.85 5.68
CA TRP A 86 -8.73 -9.09 4.93
C TRP A 86 -8.87 -10.56 4.57
N CYS A 87 -7.80 -11.20 4.09
CA CYS A 87 -7.81 -12.62 3.76
C CYS A 87 -8.02 -13.48 5.03
N LYS A 88 -7.36 -13.12 6.13
CA LYS A 88 -7.56 -13.76 7.45
C LYS A 88 -9.00 -13.65 7.91
N ASN A 89 -9.64 -12.49 7.75
CA ASN A 89 -11.02 -12.30 8.14
C ASN A 89 -12.00 -13.00 7.18
N ALA A 90 -11.63 -13.17 5.91
CA ALA A 90 -12.44 -13.87 4.92
C ALA A 90 -12.41 -15.39 5.07
N LEU A 91 -11.25 -15.97 5.43
CA LEU A 91 -11.04 -17.42 5.53
C LEU A 91 -11.03 -17.94 6.98
N SER A 92 -10.80 -17.07 7.98
CA SER A 92 -10.29 -17.39 9.33
C SER A 92 -8.78 -17.64 9.40
N THR A 93 -8.20 -17.48 10.60
CA THR A 93 -6.77 -17.75 10.84
C THR A 93 -6.37 -19.21 10.55
N PRO A 94 -7.08 -20.24 11.07
CA PRO A 94 -6.67 -21.63 10.83
C PRO A 94 -6.68 -22.02 9.36
N GLU A 95 -7.68 -21.59 8.60
CA GLU A 95 -7.80 -21.88 7.18
C GLU A 95 -6.69 -21.20 6.36
N LEU A 96 -6.41 -19.92 6.66
CA LEU A 96 -5.33 -19.19 6.00
C LEU A 96 -3.97 -19.85 6.25
N ASP A 97 -3.68 -20.21 7.50
CA ASP A 97 -2.43 -20.88 7.88
C ASP A 97 -2.33 -22.28 7.27
N PHE A 98 -3.44 -23.02 7.19
CA PHE A 98 -3.50 -24.32 6.53
C PHE A 98 -3.13 -24.21 5.05
N HIS A 99 -3.69 -23.25 4.31
CA HIS A 99 -3.34 -23.05 2.91
C HIS A 99 -1.87 -22.71 2.70
N TYR A 100 -1.29 -21.88 3.58
CA TYR A 100 0.14 -21.57 3.51
C TYR A 100 1.04 -22.76 3.87
N SER A 101 0.62 -23.63 4.79
CA SER A 101 1.41 -24.79 5.21
C SER A 101 1.45 -25.91 4.17
N VAL A 102 0.40 -26.05 3.37
CA VAL A 102 0.34 -27.07 2.30
C VAL A 102 0.97 -26.63 0.98
N LEU A 103 1.45 -25.38 0.88
CA LEU A 103 2.18 -24.93 -0.30
C LEU A 103 3.41 -25.80 -0.55
N HIS A 104 3.61 -26.21 -1.80
CA HIS A 104 4.80 -26.96 -2.18
C HIS A 104 6.07 -26.15 -1.83
N PRO A 105 7.07 -26.75 -1.14
CA PRO A 105 8.33 -26.07 -0.89
C PRO A 105 9.05 -25.73 -2.21
N ILE A 106 9.32 -24.44 -2.45
CA ILE A 106 10.04 -23.98 -3.64
C ILE A 106 11.42 -23.47 -3.24
N VAL A 107 12.45 -23.93 -3.96
CA VAL A 107 13.84 -23.49 -3.75
C VAL A 107 13.93 -21.97 -3.88
N GLY A 108 14.52 -21.32 -2.87
CA GLY A 108 14.70 -19.87 -2.84
C GLY A 108 13.53 -19.07 -2.25
N MET A 109 12.39 -19.73 -1.95
CA MET A 109 11.26 -19.13 -1.24
C MET A 109 11.11 -19.71 0.16
N ARG A 110 10.63 -18.90 1.10
CA ARG A 110 10.30 -19.38 2.44
C ARG A 110 9.07 -20.27 2.40
N HIS A 111 9.18 -21.45 3.00
CA HIS A 111 8.04 -22.31 3.27
C HIS A 111 7.45 -22.00 4.66
N PHE A 112 6.12 -21.95 4.75
CA PHE A 112 5.35 -21.53 5.93
C PHE A 112 4.65 -22.74 6.58
N LYS A 113 5.43 -23.75 6.98
CA LYS A 113 4.92 -25.02 7.52
C LYS A 113 3.94 -24.88 8.71
N ASP A 114 4.13 -23.83 9.53
CA ASP A 114 3.31 -23.55 10.71
C ASP A 114 2.31 -22.40 10.43
N GLY A 115 2.07 -22.09 9.16
CA GLY A 115 1.30 -20.93 8.73
C GLY A 115 2.08 -19.62 8.78
N ILE A 116 1.38 -18.53 8.47
CA ILE A 116 1.94 -17.17 8.46
C ILE A 116 1.58 -16.39 9.73
N MET A 117 0.51 -16.77 10.45
CA MET A 117 0.12 -16.09 11.69
C MET A 117 0.98 -16.49 12.89
N ALA A 118 1.69 -17.62 12.83
CA ALA A 118 2.65 -18.05 13.86
C ALA A 118 3.95 -17.22 13.89
N LEU A 119 4.17 -16.33 12.90
CA LEU A 119 5.41 -15.56 12.79
C LEU A 119 5.51 -14.47 13.86
N LYS A 120 6.50 -14.58 14.73
CA LYS A 120 6.82 -13.55 15.74
C LYS A 120 7.37 -12.26 15.13
N GLN A 121 8.10 -12.38 14.03
CA GLN A 121 8.64 -11.25 13.28
C GLN A 121 8.46 -11.49 11.79
N VAL A 122 7.85 -10.51 11.14
CA VAL A 122 7.56 -10.54 9.70
C VAL A 122 8.59 -9.66 9.00
N THR A 123 9.52 -10.30 8.28
CA THR A 123 10.57 -9.61 7.53
C THR A 123 10.09 -9.25 6.13
N GLY A 124 10.74 -8.29 5.46
CA GLY A 124 10.41 -7.94 4.08
C GLY A 124 10.53 -9.12 3.10
N ARG A 125 11.49 -10.03 3.32
CA ARG A 125 11.58 -11.29 2.56
C ARG A 125 10.36 -12.17 2.79
N ALA A 126 9.93 -12.33 4.04
CA ALA A 126 8.75 -13.12 4.35
C ALA A 126 7.48 -12.54 3.72
N GLN A 127 7.29 -11.21 3.76
CA GLN A 127 6.16 -10.54 3.12
C GLN A 127 6.17 -10.73 1.61
N ARG A 128 7.36 -10.63 0.98
CA ARG A 128 7.51 -10.88 -0.45
C ARG A 128 7.10 -12.31 -0.81
N ASP A 129 7.57 -13.30 -0.06
CA ASP A 129 7.24 -14.71 -0.33
C ASP A 129 5.73 -14.96 -0.13
N MET A 130 5.09 -14.35 0.87
CA MET A 130 3.62 -14.42 1.04
C MET A 130 2.86 -13.80 -0.13
N GLN A 131 3.29 -12.63 -0.64
CA GLN A 131 2.63 -11.95 -1.74
C GLN A 131 2.54 -12.82 -3.00
N HIS A 132 3.58 -13.61 -3.29
CA HIS A 132 3.60 -14.50 -4.45
C HIS A 132 2.48 -15.54 -4.43
N PHE A 133 2.09 -16.02 -3.24
CA PHE A 133 1.07 -17.06 -3.11
C PHE A 133 -0.31 -16.54 -2.75
N MET A 134 -0.43 -15.30 -2.27
CA MET A 134 -1.67 -14.76 -1.70
C MET A 134 -2.90 -14.98 -2.60
N VAL A 135 -2.80 -14.70 -3.91
CA VAL A 135 -3.92 -14.88 -4.85
C VAL A 135 -4.30 -16.36 -4.99
N ALA A 136 -3.32 -17.25 -5.06
CA ALA A 136 -3.57 -18.69 -5.14
C ALA A 136 -4.20 -19.21 -3.84
N ILE A 137 -3.73 -18.74 -2.68
CA ILE A 137 -4.21 -19.12 -1.35
C ILE A 137 -5.70 -18.81 -1.16
N ILE A 138 -6.16 -17.68 -1.68
CA ILE A 138 -7.58 -17.28 -1.57
C ILE A 138 -8.42 -17.77 -2.75
N GLY A 139 -7.80 -18.26 -3.81
CA GLY A 139 -8.47 -18.74 -5.02
C GLY A 139 -9.31 -19.98 -4.71
N GLY A 140 -10.64 -19.84 -4.76
CA GLY A 140 -11.58 -20.91 -4.44
C GLY A 140 -11.96 -21.03 -2.95
N ALA A 141 -11.27 -20.29 -2.07
CA ALA A 141 -11.54 -20.28 -0.63
C ALA A 141 -12.24 -18.99 -0.17
N ALA A 142 -11.85 -17.85 -0.73
CA ALA A 142 -12.53 -16.58 -0.50
C ALA A 142 -13.68 -16.37 -1.49
N SER A 143 -14.63 -15.50 -1.12
CA SER A 143 -15.63 -14.99 -2.06
C SER A 143 -14.98 -14.27 -3.24
N ARG A 144 -15.63 -14.33 -4.42
CA ARG A 144 -15.15 -13.70 -5.65
C ARG A 144 -14.76 -12.23 -5.48
N GLU A 145 -15.53 -11.46 -4.73
CA GLU A 145 -15.26 -10.02 -4.55
C GLU A 145 -13.95 -9.78 -3.81
N VAL A 146 -13.65 -10.59 -2.79
CA VAL A 146 -12.38 -10.50 -2.03
C VAL A 146 -11.21 -10.86 -2.94
N VAL A 147 -11.36 -11.90 -3.75
CA VAL A 147 -10.33 -12.30 -4.72
C VAL A 147 -10.05 -11.16 -5.69
N ILE A 148 -11.08 -10.53 -6.27
CA ILE A 148 -10.92 -9.38 -7.20
C ILE A 148 -10.14 -8.25 -6.55
N VAL A 149 -10.53 -7.81 -5.35
CA VAL A 149 -9.88 -6.68 -4.65
C VAL A 149 -8.42 -6.98 -4.35
N VAL A 150 -8.12 -8.19 -3.84
CA VAL A 150 -6.74 -8.57 -3.50
C VAL A 150 -5.89 -8.74 -4.76
N CYS A 151 -6.43 -9.32 -5.83
CA CYS A 151 -5.76 -9.44 -7.13
C CYS A 151 -5.41 -8.06 -7.68
N ALA A 152 -6.37 -7.13 -7.73
CA ALA A 152 -6.16 -5.78 -8.25
C ALA A 152 -5.02 -5.04 -7.52
N LEU A 153 -4.89 -5.23 -6.20
CA LEU A 153 -3.76 -4.68 -5.44
C LEU A 153 -2.44 -5.43 -5.68
N MET A 154 -2.45 -6.75 -5.88
CA MET A 154 -1.25 -7.50 -6.21
C MET A 154 -0.72 -7.10 -7.59
N ASP A 155 -1.61 -7.03 -8.59
CA ASP A 155 -1.29 -6.61 -9.95
C ASP A 155 -0.75 -5.19 -9.97
N PHE A 156 -1.37 -4.26 -9.22
CA PHE A 156 -0.84 -2.92 -9.05
C PHE A 156 0.59 -2.93 -8.52
N ARG A 157 0.84 -3.64 -7.41
CA ARG A 157 2.17 -3.69 -6.78
C ARG A 157 3.20 -4.33 -7.69
N TYR A 158 2.82 -5.35 -8.45
CA TYR A 158 3.70 -6.01 -9.40
C TYR A 158 4.06 -5.07 -10.56
N LEU A 159 3.07 -4.44 -11.19
CA LEU A 159 3.27 -3.53 -12.32
C LEU A 159 4.04 -2.26 -11.94
N ALA A 160 3.77 -1.71 -10.75
CA ALA A 160 4.44 -0.51 -10.26
C ALA A 160 5.93 -0.75 -9.92
N GLN A 161 6.35 -2.02 -9.80
CA GLN A 161 7.76 -2.42 -9.63
C GLN A 161 8.46 -2.76 -10.95
N ALA A 162 7.80 -2.57 -12.10
CA ALA A 162 8.43 -2.89 -13.37
C ALA A 162 9.70 -2.04 -13.59
N PRO A 163 10.82 -2.63 -14.08
CA PRO A 163 12.07 -1.90 -14.29
C PRO A 163 11.94 -0.72 -15.24
N ARG A 164 10.94 -0.77 -16.13
CA ARG A 164 10.58 0.32 -17.05
C ARG A 164 9.07 0.43 -17.10
N ILE A 165 8.56 1.62 -16.80
CA ILE A 165 7.13 1.94 -16.87
C ILE A 165 6.84 2.53 -18.25
N THR A 166 6.48 1.66 -19.20
CA THR A 166 6.03 2.07 -20.55
C THR A 166 4.58 2.55 -20.51
N SER A 167 4.09 3.18 -21.58
CA SER A 167 2.67 3.56 -21.70
C SER A 167 1.72 2.37 -21.46
N ILE A 168 2.06 1.20 -22.00
CA ILE A 168 1.30 -0.05 -21.77
C ILE A 168 1.24 -0.40 -20.29
N ILE A 169 2.36 -0.31 -19.56
CA ILE A 169 2.38 -0.59 -18.12
C ILE A 169 1.60 0.48 -17.36
N GLN A 170 1.68 1.76 -17.76
CA GLN A 170 0.89 2.83 -17.16
C GLN A 170 -0.62 2.56 -17.30
N ASP A 171 -1.07 2.14 -18.49
CA ASP A 171 -2.47 1.84 -18.73
C ASP A 171 -2.94 0.64 -17.90
N ARG A 172 -2.10 -0.38 -17.75
CA ARG A 172 -2.39 -1.52 -16.86
C ARG A 172 -2.43 -1.11 -15.39
N ILE A 173 -1.52 -0.23 -14.95
CA ILE A 173 -1.52 0.33 -13.59
C ILE A 173 -2.82 1.10 -13.33
N LYS A 174 -3.26 1.94 -14.27
CA LYS A 174 -4.54 2.67 -14.16
C LYS A 174 -5.71 1.70 -14.11
N ALA A 175 -5.74 0.69 -14.98
CA ALA A 175 -6.81 -0.29 -15.03
C ALA A 175 -6.93 -1.08 -13.72
N THR A 176 -5.82 -1.56 -13.16
CA THR A 176 -5.84 -2.32 -11.91
C THR A 176 -6.18 -1.46 -10.69
N LEU A 177 -5.79 -0.18 -10.68
CA LEU A 177 -6.25 0.75 -9.65
C LEU A 177 -7.76 1.01 -9.76
N ALA A 178 -8.27 1.21 -10.98
CA ALA A 178 -9.70 1.37 -11.20
C ALA A 178 -10.48 0.12 -10.74
N GLU A 179 -9.98 -1.08 -11.06
CA GLU A 179 -10.57 -2.34 -10.61
C GLU A 179 -10.63 -2.43 -9.09
N PHE A 180 -9.55 -2.04 -8.40
CA PHE A 180 -9.52 -1.96 -6.94
C PHE A 180 -10.57 -0.98 -6.41
N HIS A 181 -10.62 0.24 -6.95
CA HIS A 181 -11.57 1.26 -6.48
C HIS A 181 -13.03 0.89 -6.74
N ASN A 182 -13.31 0.17 -7.83
CA ASN A 182 -14.66 -0.31 -8.14
C ASN A 182 -15.15 -1.41 -7.17
N HIS A 183 -14.23 -2.10 -6.49
CA HIS A 183 -14.58 -3.27 -5.66
C HIS A 183 -14.20 -3.11 -4.17
N LYS A 184 -13.37 -2.13 -3.78
CA LYS A 184 -12.86 -1.99 -2.41
C LYS A 184 -13.96 -1.92 -1.35
N ASP A 185 -15.12 -1.35 -1.70
CA ASP A 185 -16.26 -1.22 -0.79
C ASP A 185 -16.80 -2.59 -0.36
N LYS A 186 -16.62 -3.64 -1.17
CA LYS A 186 -16.99 -5.01 -0.81
C LYS A 186 -16.19 -5.56 0.37
N ILE A 187 -14.99 -5.05 0.63
CA ILE A 187 -14.23 -5.38 1.84
C ILE A 187 -14.88 -4.71 3.06
N THR A 188 -15.34 -3.47 2.92
CA THR A 188 -16.04 -2.72 3.98
C THR A 188 -17.39 -3.36 4.29
N ASP A 189 -18.21 -3.61 3.25
CA ASP A 189 -19.56 -4.17 3.35
C ASP A 189 -19.57 -5.52 4.07
N LYS A 190 -18.52 -6.33 3.85
CA LYS A 190 -18.34 -7.63 4.50
C LYS A 190 -17.68 -7.54 5.88
N GLY A 191 -17.39 -6.34 6.37
CA GLY A 191 -16.76 -6.13 7.68
C GLY A 191 -15.31 -6.61 7.78
N LEU A 192 -14.66 -6.94 6.65
CA LEU A 192 -13.33 -7.57 6.62
C LEU A 192 -12.21 -6.62 7.06
N GLN A 193 -12.51 -5.34 7.24
CA GLN A 193 -11.62 -4.31 7.77
C GLN A 193 -11.56 -4.29 9.30
N ARG A 194 -12.39 -5.08 10.00
CA ARG A 194 -12.32 -5.23 11.45
C ARG A 194 -11.54 -6.49 11.78
N GLY A 195 -10.54 -6.40 12.64
CA GLY A 195 -9.92 -7.58 13.23
C GLY A 195 -11.03 -8.22 14.03
N ALA A 196 -11.23 -9.54 13.89
CA ALA A 196 -12.27 -10.26 14.60
C ALA A 196 -12.42 -9.67 16.00
N GLU A 197 -13.58 -9.06 16.29
CA GLU A 197 -13.92 -8.73 17.67
C GLU A 197 -13.71 -10.03 18.42
N SER A 198 -12.85 -9.99 19.44
CA SER A 198 -12.69 -11.12 20.35
C SER A 198 -14.09 -11.43 20.85
N SER A 199 -14.71 -12.47 20.29
CA SER A 199 -15.94 -13.03 20.83
C SER A 199 -15.60 -13.42 22.26
N SER A 200 -16.01 -12.57 23.19
CA SER A 200 -16.03 -12.86 24.61
C SER A 200 -16.95 -14.07 24.78
N LEU A 201 -16.31 -15.22 24.99
CA LEU A 201 -16.90 -16.32 25.76
C LEU A 201 -16.77 -15.99 27.24
#